data_AF-A0A453SUY8-F1
#
_entry.id   AF-A0A453SUY8-F1
#
_cell.length_a   1.000
_cell.length_b   1.000
_cell.length_c   1.000
_cell.angle_alpha   90.00
_cell.angle_beta   90.00
_cell.angle_gamma   90.00
#
_symmetry.space_group_name_H-M   'P 1'
#
loop_
_entity.id
_entity.type
_entity.pdbx_description
1 polymer ?
#
loop_
_entity_poly.entity_id
_entity_poly.type
_entity_poly.pdbx_seq_one_letter_code
_entity_poly.pdbx_strand_id
1 'polypeptide(L)'
;MIGNKSFPASLLDLPTVVESYKTYDDSFLVKAADIGQMVMVREDVDPAPEEVEYKHGLTPPMRDARRRRYRREPDLNAELVHRVEKDLISIMHGVSVIPNA
;
A
#
# COMPACT_ATOMS: atom_id res chain seq x y z
N MET A 1 13.61 -20.73 -5.25
CA MET A 1 13.88 -22.17 -5.17
C MET A 1 13.95 -22.59 -3.72
N ILE A 2 13.31 -23.69 -3.35
CA ILE A 2 13.46 -24.34 -2.04
C ILE A 2 14.03 -25.73 -2.32
N GLY A 3 15.30 -25.95 -1.97
CA GLY A 3 16.07 -27.08 -2.50
C GLY A 3 16.15 -27.02 -4.03
N ASN A 4 15.77 -28.12 -4.70
CA ASN A 4 15.74 -28.22 -6.16
C ASN A 4 14.38 -27.88 -6.79
N LYS A 5 13.40 -27.42 -6.00
CA LYS A 5 12.06 -27.06 -6.49
C LYS A 5 11.95 -25.56 -6.73
N SER A 6 11.43 -25.19 -7.89
CA SER A 6 11.06 -23.82 -8.23
C SER A 6 9.58 -23.63 -7.98
N PHE A 7 9.21 -22.43 -7.51
CA PHE A 7 7.83 -22.07 -7.25
C PHE A 7 7.57 -20.70 -7.88
N PRO A 8 6.40 -20.50 -8.53
CA PRO A 8 5.99 -19.19 -8.97
C PRO A 8 5.80 -18.29 -7.74
N ALA A 9 6.22 -17.04 -7.86
CA ALA A 9 6.08 -16.05 -6.81
C ALA A 9 5.69 -14.69 -7.40
N SER A 10 4.99 -13.89 -6.61
CA SER A 10 4.59 -12.53 -6.96
C SER A 10 4.91 -11.60 -5.80
N LEU A 11 5.46 -10.41 -6.10
CA LEU A 11 5.66 -9.35 -5.12
C LEU A 11 4.36 -8.56 -5.02
N LEU A 12 3.80 -8.44 -3.82
CA LEU A 12 2.56 -7.72 -3.56
C LEU A 12 2.76 -6.69 -2.44
N ASP A 13 2.03 -5.59 -2.52
CA ASP A 13 2.01 -4.55 -1.49
C ASP A 13 1.08 -4.98 -0.36
N LEU A 14 1.53 -4.86 0.89
CA LEU A 14 0.69 -5.08 2.06
C LEU A 14 -0.19 -3.83 2.28
N PRO A 15 -1.46 -4.00 2.67
CA PRO A 15 -2.31 -2.87 2.98
C PRO A 15 -1.89 -2.19 4.29
N THR A 16 -1.13 -2.90 5.14
CA THR A 16 -0.66 -2.45 6.46
C THR A 16 0.85 -2.24 6.45
N VAL A 17 1.32 -1.15 7.06
CA VAL A 17 2.74 -1.01 7.42
C VAL A 17 3.04 -1.93 8.61
N VAL A 18 4.03 -2.80 8.45
CA VAL A 18 4.49 -3.72 9.50
C VAL A 18 5.85 -3.27 10.00
N GLU A 19 5.96 -2.99 11.29
CA GLU A 19 7.22 -2.61 11.92
C GLU A 19 7.93 -3.86 12.46
N SER A 20 9.22 -3.97 12.19
CA SER A 20 10.09 -5.00 12.76
C SER A 20 10.93 -4.41 13.90
N TYR A 21 11.04 -5.15 14.98
CA TYR A 21 11.79 -4.76 16.17
C TYR A 21 12.81 -5.84 16.53
N LYS A 22 13.91 -5.41 17.13
CA LYS A 22 14.90 -6.28 17.77
C LYS A 22 14.98 -5.95 19.24
N THR A 23 15.26 -6.96 20.05
CA THR A 23 15.41 -6.84 21.49
C THR A 23 16.34 -7.93 22.00
N TYR A 24 16.96 -7.67 23.15
CA TYR A 24 17.77 -8.66 23.88
C TYR A 24 17.04 -9.20 25.12
N ASP A 25 16.00 -8.51 25.60
CA ASP A 25 15.35 -8.74 26.90
C ASP A 25 13.81 -8.76 26.82
N ASP A 26 13.26 -8.74 25.61
CA ASP A 26 11.82 -8.67 25.31
C ASP A 26 11.08 -7.48 25.94
N SER A 27 11.82 -6.49 26.45
CA SER A 27 11.27 -5.32 27.15
C SER A 27 11.55 -4.05 26.36
N PHE A 28 12.81 -3.84 25.96
CA PHE A 28 13.18 -2.70 25.12
C PHE A 28 13.21 -3.13 23.66
N LEU A 29 12.19 -2.72 22.92
CA LEU A 29 12.08 -2.94 21.48
C LEU A 29 12.76 -1.80 20.72
N VAL A 30 13.76 -2.12 19.92
CA VAL A 30 14.42 -1.17 19.01
C VAL A 30 13.92 -1.41 17.59
N LYS A 31 13.32 -0.39 16.98
CA LYS A 31 12.82 -0.46 15.61
C LYS A 31 13.97 -0.72 14.63
N ALA A 32 13.81 -1.72 13.77
CA ALA A 32 14.82 -2.13 12.79
C ALA A 32 14.44 -1.73 11.36
N ALA A 33 13.18 -1.95 10.96
CA ALA A 33 12.71 -1.65 9.61
C ALA A 33 11.18 -1.60 9.52
N ASP A 34 10.69 -0.93 8.48
CA ASP A 34 9.31 -0.98 8.02
C ASP A 34 9.18 -1.97 6.85
N ILE A 35 8.11 -2.76 6.85
CA ILE A 35 7.80 -3.77 5.83
C ILE A 35 6.44 -3.42 5.25
N GLY A 36 6.42 -3.10 3.95
CA GLY A 36 5.22 -2.77 3.20
C GLY A 36 4.90 -3.74 2.06
N GLN A 37 5.70 -4.79 1.87
CA GLN A 37 5.54 -5.74 0.77
C GLN A 37 5.74 -7.18 1.24
N MET A 38 5.17 -8.12 0.49
CA MET A 38 5.35 -9.55 0.71
C MET A 38 5.59 -10.29 -0.59
N VAL A 39 6.35 -11.38 -0.52
CA VAL A 39 6.51 -12.33 -1.62
C VAL A 39 5.48 -13.45 -1.43
N MET A 40 4.46 -13.47 -2.28
CA MET A 40 3.44 -14.53 -2.32
C MET A 40 3.93 -15.68 -3.19
N VAL A 41 4.24 -16.81 -2.55
CA VAL A 41 4.58 -18.07 -3.23
C VAL A 41 3.28 -18.82 -3.54
N ARG A 42 3.21 -19.39 -4.74
CA ARG A 42 2.01 -20.04 -5.29
C ARG A 42 2.33 -21.46 -5.76
N GLU A 43 1.31 -22.28 -5.93
CA GLU A 43 1.43 -23.53 -6.69
C GLU A 43 1.41 -23.24 -8.20
N ASP A 44 1.95 -24.12 -9.03
CA ASP A 44 2.04 -23.92 -10.49
C ASP A 44 0.67 -23.76 -11.18
N VAL A 45 -0.39 -24.28 -10.56
CA VAL A 45 -1.76 -24.20 -11.06
C VAL A 45 -2.46 -22.89 -10.70
N ASP A 46 -1.93 -22.14 -9.73
CA ASP A 46 -2.58 -20.94 -9.23
C ASP A 46 -2.22 -19.73 -10.11
N PRO A 47 -3.22 -18.97 -10.60
CA PRO A 47 -2.97 -17.81 -11.43
C PRO A 47 -2.18 -16.74 -10.67
N ALA A 48 -1.47 -15.90 -11.42
CA ALA A 48 -0.85 -14.72 -10.82
C ALA A 48 -1.94 -13.76 -10.31
N PRO A 49 -1.74 -13.11 -9.15
CA PRO A 49 -2.61 -12.04 -8.72
C PRO A 49 -2.65 -10.95 -9.79
N GLU A 50 -3.85 -10.45 -10.12
CA GLU A 50 -4.03 -9.36 -11.08
C GLU A 50 -3.73 -8.00 -10.43
N GLU A 51 -4.03 -7.86 -9.14
CA GLU A 51 -3.80 -6.65 -8.37
C GLU A 51 -2.39 -6.66 -7.76
N VAL A 52 -1.76 -5.48 -7.74
CA VAL A 52 -0.45 -5.27 -7.08
C VAL A 52 -0.60 -5.27 -5.57
N GLU A 53 -1.75 -4.81 -5.07
CA GLU A 53 -2.01 -4.75 -3.64
C GLU A 53 -2.68 -6.02 -3.12
N TYR A 54 -2.20 -6.49 -1.96
CA TYR A 54 -2.82 -7.57 -1.25
C TYR A 54 -4.01 -7.13 -0.39
N LYS A 55 -5.07 -7.92 -0.42
CA LYS A 55 -6.33 -7.60 0.24
C LYS A 55 -6.26 -7.65 1.77
N HIS A 56 -5.36 -8.43 2.35
CA HIS A 56 -5.32 -8.71 3.79
C HIS A 56 -4.04 -8.19 4.43
N GLY A 57 -4.09 -7.80 5.71
CA GLY A 57 -2.87 -7.66 6.52
C GLY A 57 -2.38 -9.03 7.01
N LEU A 58 -1.18 -9.07 7.58
CA LEU A 58 -0.54 -10.31 8.05
C LEU A 58 -1.25 -10.97 9.24
N THR A 59 -2.00 -10.20 10.05
CA THR A 59 -2.66 -10.71 11.25
C THR A 59 -4.13 -11.03 11.00
N PRO A 60 -4.71 -12.07 11.64
CA PRO A 60 -6.11 -12.46 11.40
C PRO A 60 -7.13 -11.33 11.55
N PRO A 61 -7.01 -10.41 12.53
CA PRO A 61 -7.91 -9.25 12.62
C PRO A 61 -7.86 -8.33 11.41
N MET A 62 -6.78 -8.32 10.63
CA MET A 62 -6.56 -7.48 9.46
C MET A 62 -7.01 -8.12 8.14
N ARG A 63 -7.83 -9.17 8.19
CA ARG A 63 -8.50 -9.70 7.00
C ARG A 63 -9.38 -8.64 6.33
N ASP A 64 -9.20 -8.46 5.03
CA ASP A 64 -9.82 -7.42 4.20
C ASP A 64 -9.62 -6.00 4.77
N ALA A 65 -8.39 -5.67 5.19
CA ALA A 65 -8.06 -4.48 5.97
C ALA A 65 -8.65 -3.19 5.38
N ARG A 66 -8.42 -2.90 4.09
CA ARG A 66 -8.92 -1.69 3.44
C ARG A 66 -10.44 -1.56 3.49
N ARG A 67 -11.14 -2.66 3.22
CA ARG A 67 -12.60 -2.69 3.14
C ARG A 67 -13.26 -2.64 4.52
N ARG A 68 -12.67 -3.30 5.51
CA ARG A 68 -13.29 -3.52 6.84
C ARG A 68 -12.82 -2.56 7.92
N ARG A 69 -11.57 -2.10 7.87
CA ARG A 69 -10.94 -1.36 8.97
C ARG A 69 -10.51 0.05 8.58
N TYR A 70 -10.09 0.26 7.34
CA TYR A 70 -9.65 1.58 6.93
C TYR A 70 -10.85 2.46 6.66
N ARG A 71 -10.74 3.73 7.08
CA ARG A 71 -11.72 4.76 6.74
C ARG A 71 -11.79 4.86 5.22
N ARG A 72 -12.99 4.82 4.66
CA ARG A 72 -13.17 5.11 3.24
C ARG A 72 -12.82 6.57 3.00
N GLU A 73 -12.03 6.82 1.98
CA GLU A 73 -11.84 8.19 1.53
C GLU A 73 -13.17 8.73 1.00
N PRO A 74 -13.45 10.03 1.23
CA PRO A 74 -14.64 10.64 0.65
C PRO A 74 -14.56 10.52 -0.88
N ASP A 75 -15.69 10.27 -1.52
CA ASP A 75 -15.78 10.36 -2.97
C ASP A 75 -15.52 11.81 -3.39
N LEU A 76 -14.30 12.07 -3.87
CA LEU A 76 -13.91 13.36 -4.42
C LEU A 76 -14.26 13.39 -5.90
N ASN A 77 -14.87 14.48 -6.35
CA ASN A 77 -15.11 14.70 -7.77
C ASN A 77 -13.76 14.83 -8.49
N ALA A 78 -13.45 13.87 -9.37
CA ALA A 78 -12.19 13.83 -10.11
C ALA A 78 -11.94 15.11 -10.93
N GLU A 79 -12.99 15.71 -11.48
CA GLU A 79 -12.90 16.96 -12.24
C GLU A 79 -12.51 18.14 -11.34
N LEU A 80 -13.08 18.19 -10.12
CA LEU A 80 -12.71 19.19 -9.12
C LEU A 80 -11.25 19.01 -8.69
N VAL A 81 -10.81 17.77 -8.42
CA VAL A 81 -9.43 17.47 -8.03
C VAL A 81 -8.47 17.92 -9.11
N HIS A 82 -8.75 17.59 -10.37
CA HIS A 82 -7.91 17.97 -11.50
C HIS A 82 -7.83 19.50 -11.69
N ARG A 83 -8.96 20.20 -11.54
CA ARG A 83 -8.97 21.67 -11.58
C ARG A 83 -8.10 22.27 -10.48
N VAL A 84 -8.27 21.79 -9.25
CA VAL A 84 -7.49 22.26 -8.09
C VAL A 84 -6.00 21.98 -8.28
N GLU A 85 -5.63 20.80 -8.79
CA GLU A 85 -4.24 20.46 -9.12
C GLU A 85 -3.64 21.42 -10.14
N LYS A 86 -4.36 21.69 -11.23
CA LYS A 86 -3.92 22.64 -12.28
C LYS A 86 -3.76 24.06 -11.73
N ASP A 87 -4.68 24.51 -10.89
CA ASP A 87 -4.64 25.81 -10.25
C ASP A 87 -3.41 25.90 -9.33
N LEU A 88 -3.15 24.87 -8.51
CA LEU A 88 -1.97 24.75 -7.65
C LEU A 88 -0.67 24.85 -8.45
N ILE A 89 -0.56 24.08 -9.54
CA ILE A 89 0.61 24.12 -10.42
C ILE A 89 0.81 25.54 -10.98
N SER A 90 -0.26 26.22 -11.38
CA SER A 90 -0.20 27.58 -11.91
C SER A 90 0.30 28.57 -10.86
N ILE A 91 -0.22 28.50 -9.63
CA ILE A 91 0.24 29.32 -8.49
C ILE A 91 1.72 29.08 -8.21
N MET A 92 2.16 27.82 -8.19
CA MET A 92 3.56 27.46 -7.95
C MET A 92 4.51 28.06 -8.99
N HIS A 93 4.05 28.23 -10.23
CA HIS A 93 4.78 28.89 -11.31
C HIS A 93 4.63 30.41 -11.34
N GLY A 94 3.95 31.01 -10.35
CA GLY A 94 3.73 32.45 -10.27
C GLY A 94 2.70 32.98 -11.28
N VAL A 95 1.90 32.10 -11.88
CA VAL A 95 0.82 32.46 -12.81
C VAL A 95 -0.45 32.73 -11.99
N SER A 96 -1.07 33.89 -12.22
CA SER A 96 -2.30 34.26 -11.53
C SER A 96 -3.46 33.40 -12.02
N VAL A 97 -4.11 32.67 -11.10
CA VAL A 97 -5.32 31.91 -11.39
C VAL A 97 -6.52 32.83 -11.32
N ILE A 98 -7.26 32.91 -12.42
CA ILE A 98 -8.51 33.68 -12.49
C ILE A 98 -9.62 32.73 -12.02
N PRO A 99 -10.34 33.02 -10.92
CA PRO A 99 -11.51 32.24 -10.56
C PRO A 99 -12.55 32.40 -11.67
N ASN A 100 -13.05 31.28 -12.20
CA ASN A 100 -13.93 31.22 -13.37
C ASN A 100 -14.99 32.35 -13.43
N ALA A 101 -15.05 33.00 -14.61
CA ALA A 101 -16.28 33.51 -15.20
C ALA A 101 -17.16 32.35 -15.69
#